data_AF-A0AAE3MHU0-F1
#
_entry.id   AF-A0AAE3MHU0-F1
#
_cell.length_a   1.000
_cell.length_b   1.000
_cell.length_c   1.000
_cell.angle_alpha   90.00
_cell.angle_beta   90.00
_cell.angle_gamma   90.00
#
_symmetry.space_group_name_H-M   'P 1'
#
loop_
_entity.id
_entity.type
_entity.pdbx_description
1 polymer ?
#
loop_
_entity_poly.entity_id
_entity_poly.type
_entity_poly.pdbx_seq_one_letter_code
_entity_poly.pdbx_strand_id
1 'polypeptide(L)' 'MMREKRYRTLLKTISWRTTGTIDTFLVAYFITGKVGLAASISGVEVFTKMFLYYWHERAWNRVKYGKEKPKDPEYFI' A
#
# COMPACT_ATOMS: atom_id res chain seq x y z
N MET A 1 -8.96 11.76 -21.99
CA MET A 1 -8.72 11.31 -20.61
C MET A 1 -10.05 11.15 -19.89
N MET A 2 -10.52 9.93 -19.64
CA MET A 2 -11.71 9.75 -18.80
C MET A 2 -11.35 10.03 -17.34
N ARG A 3 -11.96 11.05 -16.75
CA ARG A 3 -11.79 11.40 -15.33
C ARG A 3 -12.47 10.31 -14.50
N GLU A 4 -11.68 9.36 -13.98
CA GLU A 4 -12.21 8.42 -12.99
C GLU A 4 -12.76 9.21 -11.81
N LYS A 5 -14.03 8.96 -11.48
CA LYS A 5 -14.65 9.58 -10.30
C LYS A 5 -13.98 8.98 -9.05
N ARG A 6 -13.58 9.81 -8.08
CA ARG A 6 -12.84 9.43 -6.85
C ARG A 6 -13.37 8.17 -6.15
N TYR A 7 -14.68 7.92 -6.20
CA TYR A 7 -15.29 6.73 -5.61
C TYR A 7 -14.87 5.41 -6.28
N ARG A 8 -14.62 5.38 -7.60
CA ARG A 8 -14.20 4.17 -8.31
C ARG A 8 -12.82 3.71 -7.84
N THR A 9 -11.90 4.66 -7.68
CA THR A 9 -10.53 4.39 -7.20
C THR A 9 -10.54 3.91 -5.75
N LEU A 10 -11.40 4.49 -4.89
CA LEU A 10 -11.59 4.03 -3.51
C LEU A 10 -12.13 2.59 -3.46
N LEU A 11 -13.19 2.29 -4.21
CA LEU A 11 -13.77 0.94 -4.28
C LEU A 11 -12.77 -0.08 -4.80
N LYS A 12 -11.99 0.27 -5.84
CA LYS A 12 -10.94 -0.59 -6.38
C LYS A 12 -9.84 -0.87 -5.36
N THR A 13 -9.45 0.15 -4.59
CA THR A 13 -8.44 0.01 -3.53
C THR A 13 -8.94 -0.88 -2.40
N ILE A 14 -10.19 -0.71 -1.97
CA ILE A 14 -10.81 -1.56 -0.94
C ILE A 14 -10.92 -3.00 -1.45
N SER A 15 -11.42 -3.21 -2.67
CA SER A 15 -11.51 -4.54 -3.28
C SER A 15 -10.16 -5.23 -3.31
N TRP A 16 -9.12 -4.55 -3.78
CA TRP A 16 -7.77 -5.10 -3.82
C TRP A 16 -7.20 -5.41 -2.43
N ARG A 17 -7.43 -4.53 -1.45
CA ARG A 17 -6.99 -4.73 -0.06
C ARG A 17 -7.68 -5.92 0.59
N THR A 18 -9.00 -6.06 0.41
CA THR A 18 -9.77 -7.16 0.97
C THR A 18 -9.36 -8.50 0.36
N THR A 19 -9.16 -8.58 -0.95
CA THR A 19 -8.69 -9.80 -1.62
C THR A 19 -7.33 -10.24 -1.08
N GLY A 20 -6.38 -9.32 -0.89
CA GLY A 20 -5.06 -9.64 -0.34
C GLY A 20 -5.11 -10.19 1.08
N THR A 21 -5.90 -9.58 1.97
CA THR A 21 -6.04 -10.06 3.35
C THR A 21 -6.70 -11.44 3.41
N ILE A 22 -7.71 -11.68 2.57
CA ILE A 22 -8.38 -12.98 2.48
C ILE A 22 -7.42 -14.06 1.96
N ASP A 23 -6.63 -13.76 0.95
CA ASP A 23 -5.65 -14.70 0.40
C ASP A 23 -4.65 -15.15 1.47
N THR A 24 -4.01 -14.22 2.17
CA THR A 24 -3.07 -14.56 3.26
C THR A 24 -3.73 -15.37 4.36
N PHE A 25 -4.96 -15.01 4.75
CA PHE A 25 -5.71 -15.75 5.76
C PHE A 25 -5.99 -17.18 5.29
N LEU A 26 -6.43 -17.37 4.05
CA LEU A 26 -6.71 -18.68 3.48
C LEU A 26 -5.44 -19.52 3.39
N VAL A 27 -4.34 -18.97 2.86
CA VAL A 27 -3.04 -19.65 2.79
C VAL A 27 -2.58 -20.08 4.18
N ALA A 28 -2.63 -19.16 5.15
CA ALA A 28 -2.24 -19.45 6.53
C ALA A 28 -3.15 -20.53 7.15
N TYR A 29 -4.46 -20.50 6.87
CA TYR A 29 -5.42 -21.50 7.33
C TYR A 29 -5.18 -22.87 6.69
N PHE A 30 -4.93 -22.93 5.38
CA PHE A 30 -4.62 -24.18 4.68
C PHE A 30 -3.34 -24.83 5.22
N ILE A 31 -2.33 -24.03 5.57
CA ILE A 31 -1.07 -24.55 6.11
C ILE A 31 -1.22 -25.00 7.56
N THR A 32 -1.88 -24.20 8.41
CA THR A 32 -1.92 -24.47 9.87
C THR A 32 -3.13 -25.28 10.32
N GLY A 33 -4.22 -25.32 9.54
CA GLY A 33 -5.50 -25.91 9.90
C GLY A 33 -6.21 -25.22 11.09
N LYS A 34 -5.68 -24.09 11.58
CA LYS A 34 -6.13 -23.42 12.80
C LYS A 34 -6.51 -21.97 12.51
N VAL A 35 -7.80 -21.66 12.68
CA VAL A 35 -8.36 -20.31 12.46
C VAL A 35 -7.64 -19.24 13.29
N GLY A 36 -7.33 -19.54 14.57
CA GLY A 36 -6.66 -18.58 15.46
C GLY A 36 -5.23 -18.21 15.00
N LEU A 37 -4.47 -19.17 14.47
CA LEU A 37 -3.15 -18.90 13.91
C LEU A 37 -3.24 -18.15 12.58
N ALA A 38 -4.16 -18.56 11.70
CA ALA A 38 -4.40 -17.87 10.43
C ALA A 38 -4.77 -16.39 10.64
N ALA A 39 -5.67 -16.11 11.60
CA ALA A 39 -6.06 -14.74 11.95
C ALA A 39 -4.88 -13.93 12.50
N SER A 40 -4.04 -14.55 13.32
CA SER A 40 -2.84 -13.91 13.85
C SER A 40 -1.85 -13.58 12.74
N ILE A 41 -1.61 -14.50 11.79
CA ILE A 41 -0.71 -14.30 10.65
C ILE A 41 -1.23 -13.19 9.73
N SER A 42 -2.50 -13.23 9.33
CA SER A 42 -3.10 -12.19 8.50
C SER A 42 -3.12 -10.83 9.21
N GLY A 43 -3.30 -10.82 10.53
CA GLY A 43 -3.21 -9.60 11.33
C GLY A 43 -1.81 -9.00 11.31
N VAL A 44 -0.79 -9.82 11.61
CA VAL A 44 0.62 -9.41 11.57
C VAL A 44 1.05 -8.96 10.18
N GLU A 45 0.53 -9.57 9.10
CA GLU A 45 0.79 -9.15 7.73
C GLU A 45 0.40 -7.69 7.51
N VAL A 46 -0.82 -7.30 7.92
CA VAL A 46 -1.32 -5.93 7.75
C VAL A 46 -0.42 -4.92 8.49
N PHE A 47 -0.07 -5.21 9.75
CA PHE A 47 0.84 -4.35 10.52
C PHE A 47 2.22 -4.27 9.88
N THR A 48 2.82 -5.40 9.51
CA THR A 48 4.15 -5.46 8.92
C THR A 48 4.21 -4.66 7.62
N LYS A 49 3.21 -4.80 6.74
CA LYS A 49 3.11 -4.07 5.48
C LYS A 49 2.99 -2.57 5.70
N MET A 50 2.27 -2.14 6.74
CA MET A 50 2.13 -0.73 7.10
C MET A 50 3.45 -0.14 7.61
N PHE A 51 4.17 -0.86 8.49
CA PHE A 51 5.49 -0.45 8.96
C PHE A 51 6.53 -0.41 7.82
N LEU A 52 6.56 -1.45 6.98
CA LEU A 52 7.44 -1.53 5.81
C LEU A 52 7.16 -0.39 4.84
N TYR A 53 5.88 -0.09 4.55
CA TYR A 53 5.52 1.01 3.66
C TYR A 53 6.02 2.36 4.20
N TYR A 54 5.79 2.64 5.48
CA TYR A 54 6.27 3.88 6.11
C TYR A 54 7.79 4.02 6.04
N TRP A 55 8.53 2.96 6.40
CA TRP A 55 9.99 2.97 6.32
C TRP A 55 10.51 3.04 4.89
N HIS A 56 9.88 2.34 3.96
CA HIS A 56 10.19 2.38 2.54
C HIS A 56 10.01 3.80 2.00
N GLU A 57 8.88 4.45 2.29
CA GLU A 57 8.65 5.84 1.89
C GLU A 57 9.66 6.80 2.53
N ARG A 58 10.03 6.57 3.81
CA ARG A 58 11.04 7.39 4.49
C ARG A 58 12.43 7.21 3.88
N ALA A 59 12.82 5.99 3.54
CA ALA A 59 14.07 5.67 2.86
C ALA A 59 14.07 6.28 1.44
N TRP A 60 12.97 6.11 0.69
CA TRP A 60 12.78 6.66 -0.64
C TRP A 60 12.87 8.19 -0.65
N ASN A 61 12.27 8.87 0.33
CA ASN A 61 12.36 10.32 0.46
C ASN A 61 13.79 10.85 0.66
N ARG A 62 14.71 10.02 1.20
CA ARG A 62 16.14 10.36 1.32
C ARG A 62 16.89 10.19 0.00
N VAL A 63 16.41 9.32 -0.87
CA VAL A 63 16.96 9.13 -2.22
C VAL A 63 16.56 10.36 -3.07
N LYS A 64 17.55 11.06 -3.64
CA LYS A 64 17.32 12.26 -4.49
C LYS A 64 16.98 11.93 -5.95
N TYR A 65 16.78 10.65 -6.26
CA TYR A 65 16.54 10.19 -7.62
C TYR A 65 15.21 10.77 -8.15
N GLY A 66 15.25 11.48 -9.28
CA GLY A 66 14.08 12.12 -9.88
C GLY A 66 13.60 13.43 -9.23
N LYS A 67 14.33 14.01 -8.26
CA LYS A 67 14.01 15.35 -7.75
C LYS A 67 14.48 16.41 -8.75
N GLU A 68 13.56 16.89 -9.59
CA GLU A 68 13.79 18.10 -10.39
C GLU A 68 13.91 19.31 -9.45
N LYS A 69 14.91 20.16 -9.68
CA LYS A 69 14.99 21.45 -9.00
C LYS A 69 13.73 22.24 -9.36
N PRO A 70 13.09 22.96 -8.41
CA PRO A 70 12.00 23.85 -8.75
C PRO A 70 12.49 24.77 -9.88
N LYS A 71 11.80 24.74 -11.01
CA LYS A 71 12.04 25.68 -12.11
C LYS A 71 11.72 27.05 -11.52
N ASP A 72 12.74 27.89 -11.37
CA ASP A 72 12.59 29.26 -10.89
C ASP A 72 11.46 29.90 -11.71
N PRO A 73 10.43 30.53 -11.09
CA PRO A 73 9.45 31.27 -11.86
C PRO A 73 10.22 32.32 -12.67
N GLU A 74 10.30 32.14 -13.99
CA GLU A 74 10.66 33.22 -14.89
C GLU A 74 9.64 34.32 -14.62
N TYR A 75 10.02 35.27 -13.78
CA TYR A 75 9.32 36.52 -13.61
C TYR A 75 9.47 37.24 -14.94
N PHE A 76 8.49 37.05 -15.81
CA PHE A 76 8.31 37.84 -17.01
C PHE A 76 8.01 39.28 -16.57
N ILE A 77 9.03 40.14 -16.77
CA ILE A 77 8.93 41.60 -16.85
C ILE A 77 8.09 41.98 -18.07
#